data_AF-A0A946H2I4-F1
#
_entry.id   AF-A0A946H2I4-F1
#
_cell.length_a   1.000
_cell.length_b   1.000
_cell.length_c   1.000
_cell.angle_alpha   90.00
_cell.angle_beta   90.00
_cell.angle_gamma   90.00
#
_symmetry.space_group_name_H-M   'P 1'
#
loop_
_entity.id
_entity.type
_entity.pdbx_description
1 polymer ?
#
loop_
_entity_poly.entity_id
_entity_poly.type
_entity_poly.pdbx_seq_one_letter_code
_entity_poly.pdbx_strand_id
1 'polypeptide(L)'
;MTRANNPAITLTDASSGSDRLARPLAFFFGTREQPCPYLADRLESKVVTDLNGLHAQALHDELTLAGFRRSHNLVYRPTCTGCSACVPVRIPVERFAPSRSQRRIGRLNNDLVVSVVAPQASLEHYALFDRYQQARHQGGGMSAMSFSDFRAM
;
A
#
# COMPACT_ATOMS: atom_id res chain seq x y z
N MET A 1 8.68 29.24 41.51
CA MET A 1 9.02 30.42 40.70
C MET A 1 8.64 30.14 39.25
N THR A 2 7.53 30.76 38.84
CA THR A 2 7.17 31.24 37.49
C THR A 2 7.36 30.35 36.25
N ARG A 3 6.19 29.86 35.81
CA ARG A 3 5.71 29.62 34.44
C ARG A 3 6.49 30.29 33.29
N ALA A 4 6.68 29.54 32.21
CA ALA A 4 6.52 29.95 30.79
C ALA A 4 7.02 28.79 29.89
N ASN A 5 6.50 28.44 28.73
CA ASN A 5 5.25 28.73 28.05
C ASN A 5 5.25 27.76 26.84
N ASN A 6 4.15 27.04 26.63
CA ASN A 6 3.90 26.30 25.40
C ASN A 6 3.25 27.28 24.40
N PRO A 7 3.68 27.32 23.14
CA PRO A 7 2.77 27.64 22.05
C PRO A 7 2.78 26.46 21.08
N ALA A 8 1.71 25.67 21.11
CA ALA A 8 0.60 25.84 20.17
C ALA A 8 0.91 25.17 18.82
N ILE A 9 0.37 23.96 18.70
CA ILE A 9 -0.08 23.36 17.45
C ILE A 9 -0.93 24.41 16.74
N THR A 10 -0.40 25.06 15.72
CA THR A 10 -1.19 25.88 14.81
C THR A 10 -1.90 24.93 13.84
N LEU A 11 -3.13 24.58 14.21
CA LEU A 11 -4.19 24.26 13.25
C LEU A 11 -4.38 25.49 12.37
N THR A 12 -3.78 25.52 11.18
CA THR A 12 -4.15 26.51 10.17
C THR A 12 -5.51 26.14 9.59
N ASP A 13 -6.39 27.13 9.69
CA ASP A 13 -7.77 27.23 9.27
C ASP A 13 -8.19 26.45 8.03
N ALA A 14 -9.33 25.78 8.19
CA ALA A 14 -10.26 25.50 7.13
C ALA A 14 -11.07 26.77 6.83
N SER A 15 -10.72 27.49 5.77
CA SER A 15 -11.60 28.44 5.08
C SER A 15 -11.14 28.54 3.62
N SER A 16 -11.80 27.88 2.68
CA SER A 16 -13.01 28.34 1.97
C SER A 16 -12.66 28.87 0.58
N GLY A 17 -13.20 28.21 -0.45
CA GLY A 17 -13.48 28.88 -1.73
C GLY A 17 -12.68 28.38 -2.93
N SER A 18 -13.35 27.56 -3.75
CA SER A 18 -13.17 27.49 -5.20
C SER A 18 -11.83 26.97 -5.73
N ASP A 19 -11.57 25.69 -5.52
CA ASP A 19 -10.75 24.94 -6.48
C ASP A 19 -11.26 23.51 -6.65
N ARG A 20 -12.45 23.37 -7.25
CA ARG A 20 -12.86 22.10 -7.88
C ARG A 20 -12.08 21.95 -9.19
N LEU A 21 -10.74 21.96 -9.13
CA LEU A 21 -9.91 21.53 -10.26
C LEU A 21 -10.49 20.22 -10.75
N ALA A 22 -10.85 20.20 -12.03
CA ALA A 22 -11.58 19.12 -12.67
C ALA A 22 -11.03 17.78 -12.20
N ARG A 23 -11.80 17.06 -11.35
CA ARG A 23 -11.40 15.73 -10.90
C ARG A 23 -11.23 14.89 -12.16
N PRO A 24 -10.04 14.36 -12.44
CA PRO A 24 -9.85 13.53 -13.62
C PRO A 24 -10.83 12.37 -13.56
N LEU A 25 -11.49 12.11 -14.70
CA LEU A 25 -12.45 11.01 -14.80
C LEU A 25 -11.70 9.69 -14.57
N ALA A 26 -12.02 9.01 -13.47
CA ALA A 26 -11.57 7.66 -13.23
C ALA A 26 -12.55 6.68 -13.89
N PHE A 27 -12.04 5.84 -14.79
CA PHE A 27 -12.83 4.77 -15.39
C PHE A 27 -12.78 3.53 -14.48
N PHE A 28 -13.95 2.96 -14.21
CA PHE A 28 -14.08 1.74 -13.43
C PHE A 28 -14.57 0.61 -14.33
N PHE A 29 -13.94 -0.55 -14.18
CA PHE A 29 -14.25 -1.75 -14.95
C PHE A 29 -14.61 -2.89 -14.01
N GLY A 30 -15.66 -3.65 -14.37
CA GLY A 30 -16.03 -4.87 -13.67
C GLY A 30 -15.27 -6.07 -14.24
N THR A 31 -14.75 -6.95 -13.38
CA THR A 31 -14.24 -8.25 -13.82
C THR A 31 -15.38 -9.25 -13.94
N ARG A 32 -15.16 -10.29 -14.75
CA ARG A 32 -16.03 -11.47 -14.74
C ARG A 32 -15.98 -12.19 -13.39
N GLU A 33 -17.03 -12.93 -13.08
CA GLU A 33 -17.05 -13.82 -11.93
C GLU A 33 -16.04 -14.95 -12.11
N GLN A 34 -15.24 -15.20 -11.07
CA GLN A 34 -14.23 -16.25 -11.00
C GLN A 34 -14.36 -16.96 -9.65
N PRO A 35 -13.81 -18.18 -9.46
CA PRO A 35 -13.78 -18.82 -8.14
C PRO A 35 -13.16 -17.91 -7.07
N CYS A 36 -13.81 -17.78 -5.92
CA CYS A 36 -13.32 -16.94 -4.83
C CYS A 36 -12.03 -17.55 -4.23
N PRO A 37 -10.94 -16.77 -4.09
CA PRO A 37 -9.67 -17.29 -3.58
C PRO A 37 -9.68 -17.61 -2.08
N TYR A 38 -10.65 -17.09 -1.32
CA TYR A 38 -10.69 -17.22 0.13
C TYR A 38 -11.79 -18.15 0.65
N LEU A 39 -12.90 -18.26 -0.08
CA LEU A 39 -14.08 -19.02 0.34
C LEU A 39 -14.41 -20.06 -0.73
N ALA A 40 -14.39 -21.34 -0.35
CA ALA A 40 -14.84 -22.42 -1.21
C ALA A 40 -16.30 -22.20 -1.64
N ASP A 41 -16.64 -22.66 -2.84
CA ASP A 41 -18.00 -22.63 -3.41
C ASP A 41 -18.63 -21.22 -3.50
N ARG A 42 -17.78 -20.19 -3.59
CA ARG A 42 -18.18 -18.81 -3.83
C ARG A 42 -17.52 -18.28 -5.10
N LEU A 43 -18.18 -17.30 -5.72
CA LEU A 43 -17.62 -16.54 -6.82
C LEU A 43 -17.16 -15.16 -6.34
N GLU A 44 -16.10 -14.67 -6.98
CA GLU A 44 -15.55 -13.34 -6.81
C GLU A 44 -15.67 -12.55 -8.13
N SER A 45 -16.14 -11.31 -8.02
CA SER A 45 -15.98 -10.27 -9.03
C SER A 45 -15.40 -9.02 -8.37
N LYS A 46 -14.77 -8.16 -9.16
CA LYS A 46 -14.13 -6.94 -8.68
C LYS A 46 -14.55 -5.77 -9.54
N VAL A 47 -14.62 -4.59 -8.93
CA VAL A 47 -14.48 -3.33 -9.64
C VAL A 47 -13.01 -2.91 -9.59
N VAL A 48 -12.46 -2.47 -10.71
CA VAL A 48 -11.03 -2.15 -10.88
C VAL A 48 -10.88 -0.80 -11.58
N THR A 49 -9.85 -0.05 -11.22
CA THR A 49 -9.41 1.17 -11.91
C THR A 49 -7.88 1.25 -11.90
N ASP A 50 -7.31 2.04 -12.80
CA ASP A 50 -5.88 2.28 -12.88
C ASP A 50 -5.48 3.55 -12.11
N LEU A 51 -4.32 3.50 -11.46
CA LEU A 51 -3.61 4.63 -10.87
C LEU A 51 -2.54 5.12 -11.83
N ASN A 52 -2.90 6.09 -12.67
CA ASN A 52 -1.97 6.70 -13.62
C ASN A 52 -2.02 8.23 -13.53
N GLY A 53 -0.90 8.86 -13.89
CA GLY A 53 -0.81 10.32 -14.00
C GLY A 53 -0.64 11.05 -12.67
N LEU A 54 -0.70 12.39 -12.74
CA LEU A 54 -0.35 13.29 -11.64
C LEU A 54 -1.26 13.16 -10.41
N HIS A 55 -2.49 12.68 -10.58
CA HIS A 55 -3.49 12.54 -9.52
C HIS A 55 -3.58 11.13 -8.92
N ALA A 56 -2.71 10.22 -9.34
CA ALA A 56 -2.72 8.82 -8.90
C ALA A 56 -2.66 8.68 -7.37
N GLN A 57 -1.81 9.48 -6.70
CA GLN A 57 -1.68 9.42 -5.24
C GLN A 57 -2.96 9.84 -4.53
N ALA A 58 -3.53 11.00 -4.89
CA ALA A 58 -4.76 11.50 -4.29
C ALA A 58 -5.94 10.53 -4.53
N LEU A 59 -6.06 9.98 -5.76
CA LEU A 59 -7.06 8.97 -6.07
C LEU A 59 -6.85 7.69 -5.23
N HIS A 60 -5.61 7.25 -5.07
CA HIS A 60 -5.29 6.09 -4.25
C HIS A 60 -5.72 6.28 -2.79
N ASP A 61 -5.44 7.45 -2.22
CA ASP A 61 -5.78 7.77 -0.83
C ASP A 61 -7.30 7.74 -0.62
N GLU A 62 -8.07 8.35 -1.52
CA GLU A 62 -9.54 8.33 -1.49
C GLU A 62 -10.10 6.91 -1.62
N LEU A 63 -9.64 6.14 -2.62
CA LEU A 63 -10.14 4.79 -2.87
C LEU A 63 -9.78 3.82 -1.74
N THR A 64 -8.62 4.02 -1.13
CA THR A 64 -8.18 3.23 0.03
C THR A 64 -9.09 3.46 1.24
N LEU A 65 -9.63 4.66 1.42
CA LEU A 65 -10.66 4.93 2.43
C LEU A 65 -12.00 4.28 2.07
N ALA A 66 -12.33 4.19 0.79
CA ALA A 66 -13.53 3.51 0.27
C ALA A 66 -13.42 1.96 0.23
N GLY A 67 -12.33 1.39 0.77
CA GLY A 67 -12.14 -0.05 0.90
C GLY A 67 -11.54 -0.74 -0.32
N PHE A 68 -11.00 0.03 -1.27
CA PHE A 68 -10.21 -0.54 -2.35
C PHE A 68 -8.82 -0.98 -1.86
N ARG A 69 -8.28 -1.99 -2.54
CA ARG A 69 -6.96 -2.59 -2.35
C ARG A 69 -6.11 -2.27 -3.59
N ARG A 70 -4.78 -2.31 -3.46
CA ARG A 70 -3.85 -1.98 -4.55
C ARG A 70 -3.00 -3.19 -4.92
N SER A 71 -2.77 -3.39 -6.22
CA SER A 71 -1.79 -4.30 -6.79
C SER A 71 -1.11 -3.60 -7.95
N HIS A 72 0.15 -3.20 -7.78
CA HIS A 72 0.88 -2.35 -8.74
C HIS A 72 0.13 -1.05 -9.02
N ASN A 73 -0.15 -0.73 -10.28
CA ASN A 73 -0.94 0.41 -10.70
C ASN A 73 -2.46 0.14 -10.68
N LEU A 74 -2.91 -1.09 -10.40
CA LEU A 74 -4.33 -1.42 -10.34
C LEU A 74 -4.87 -1.26 -8.92
N VAL A 75 -6.05 -0.65 -8.81
CA VAL A 75 -6.79 -0.52 -7.55
C VAL A 75 -8.15 -1.17 -7.72
N TYR A 76 -8.51 -2.05 -6.80
CA TYR A 76 -9.69 -2.89 -6.93
C TYR A 76 -10.46 -3.06 -5.62
N ARG A 77 -11.75 -3.35 -5.71
CA ARG A 77 -12.59 -3.75 -4.57
C ARG A 77 -13.47 -4.92 -4.98
N PRO A 78 -13.57 -5.99 -4.17
CA PRO A 78 -14.52 -7.07 -4.44
C PRO A 78 -15.97 -6.56 -4.44
N THR A 79 -16.76 -7.02 -5.41
CA THR A 79 -18.17 -6.64 -5.65
C THR A 79 -19.04 -7.88 -5.84
N CYS A 80 -18.76 -8.94 -5.08
CA CYS A 80 -19.43 -10.22 -5.18
C CYS A 80 -20.93 -10.13 -4.82
N THR A 81 -21.78 -10.78 -5.60
CA THR A 81 -23.22 -10.86 -5.32
C THR A 81 -23.48 -11.62 -4.02
N GLY A 82 -24.20 -11.00 -3.08
CA GLY A 82 -24.62 -11.65 -1.82
C GLY A 82 -23.49 -11.97 -0.84
N CYS A 83 -22.30 -11.37 -0.99
CA CYS A 83 -21.16 -11.61 -0.09
C CYS A 83 -20.47 -10.30 0.30
N SER A 84 -20.19 -10.15 1.60
CA SER A 84 -19.49 -8.99 2.18
C SER A 84 -18.25 -9.38 3.02
N ALA A 85 -17.77 -10.62 2.87
CA ALA A 85 -16.68 -11.16 3.69
C ALA A 85 -15.32 -10.45 3.47
N CYS A 86 -15.14 -9.78 2.33
CA CYS A 86 -13.93 -9.04 2.01
C CYS A 86 -13.89 -7.68 2.71
N VAL A 87 -13.54 -7.69 4.00
CA VAL A 87 -13.44 -6.46 4.80
C VAL A 87 -12.03 -5.87 4.69
N PRO A 88 -11.88 -4.58 4.35
CA PRO A 88 -10.59 -3.89 4.44
C PRO A 88 -10.21 -3.69 5.90
N VAL A 89 -8.96 -4.04 6.27
CA VAL A 89 -8.46 -3.93 7.64
C VAL A 89 -7.27 -2.96 7.69
N ARG A 90 -7.08 -2.30 8.84
CA ARG A 90 -5.90 -1.47 9.12
C ARG A 90 -5.22 -1.92 10.40
N ILE A 91 -3.90 -1.73 10.46
CA ILE A 91 -3.08 -2.07 11.63
C ILE A 91 -2.96 -0.82 12.52
N PRO A 92 -3.34 -0.87 13.81
CA PRO A 92 -3.22 0.26 14.72
C PRO A 92 -1.76 0.45 15.16
N VAL A 93 -0.96 1.08 14.30
CA VAL A 93 0.50 1.23 14.50
C VAL A 93 0.87 1.94 15.81
N GLU A 94 0.02 2.85 16.29
CA GLU A 94 0.23 3.57 17.56
C GLU A 94 0.24 2.65 18.80
N ARG A 95 -0.38 1.47 18.69
CA ARG A 95 -0.44 0.47 19.78
C ARG A 95 0.69 -0.54 19.70
N PHE A 96 1.58 -0.42 18.71
CA PHE A 96 2.67 -1.37 18.54
C PHE A 96 3.65 -1.28 19.71
N ALA A 97 3.88 -2.42 20.37
CA ALA A 97 4.92 -2.59 21.37
C ALA A 97 5.79 -3.78 20.97
N PRO A 98 7.12 -3.60 20.81
CA PRO A 98 7.98 -4.67 20.34
C PRO A 98 8.03 -5.81 21.36
N SER A 99 7.85 -7.05 20.91
CA SER A 99 7.95 -8.25 21.74
C SER A 99 9.38 -8.49 22.23
N ARG A 100 9.58 -9.45 23.17
CA ARG A 100 10.93 -9.83 23.63
C ARG A 100 11.84 -10.26 22.47
N SER A 101 11.32 -11.02 21.52
CA SER A 101 12.09 -11.48 20.35
C SER A 101 12.42 -10.32 19.41
N GLN A 102 11.48 -9.41 19.17
CA GLN A 102 11.72 -8.21 18.34
C GLN A 102 12.75 -7.28 18.97
N ARG A 103 12.71 -7.06 20.29
CA ARG A 103 13.74 -6.29 21.00
C ARG A 103 15.12 -6.94 20.91
N ARG A 104 15.20 -8.27 21.02
CA ARG A 104 16.45 -9.01 20.83
C ARG A 104 17.01 -8.80 19.41
N ILE A 105 16.15 -8.93 18.40
CA ILE A 105 16.54 -8.72 16.99
C ILE A 105 17.01 -7.27 16.77
N GLY A 106 16.30 -6.28 17.32
CA GLY A 106 16.72 -4.87 17.22
C GLY A 106 18.09 -4.60 17.84
N ARG A 107 18.44 -5.27 18.95
CA ARG A 107 19.78 -5.15 19.56
C ARG A 107 20.88 -5.80 18.72
N LEU A 108 20.58 -6.93 18.07
CA LEU A 108 21.55 -7.64 17.22
C LEU A 108 21.88 -6.88 15.93
N ASN A 109 21.03 -5.94 15.53
CA ASN A 109 21.16 -5.16 14.30
C ASN A 109 21.25 -3.67 14.61
N ASN A 110 21.87 -3.31 15.74
CA ASN A 110 21.96 -1.91 16.19
C ASN A 110 22.96 -1.07 15.37
N ASP A 111 23.74 -1.73 14.52
CA ASP A 111 24.66 -1.18 13.53
C ASP A 111 23.96 -0.69 12.27
N LEU A 112 22.72 -1.13 12.03
CA LEU A 112 21.95 -0.73 10.85
C LEU A 112 21.41 0.69 10.97
N VAL A 113 21.58 1.46 9.90
CA VAL A 113 21.01 2.81 9.75
C VAL A 113 19.91 2.78 8.70
N VAL A 114 18.75 3.35 9.03
CA VAL A 114 17.60 3.43 8.13
C VAL A 114 17.31 4.89 7.82
N SER A 115 17.11 5.21 6.54
CA SER A 115 16.72 6.54 6.08
C SER A 115 15.58 6.46 5.08
N VAL A 116 14.76 7.51 5.02
CA VAL A 116 13.71 7.65 4.01
C VAL A 116 14.32 8.28 2.77
N VAL A 117 14.20 7.60 1.64
CA VAL A 117 14.76 8.03 0.34
C VAL A 117 13.68 7.95 -0.74
N ALA A 118 13.93 8.60 -1.89
CA ALA A 118 13.05 8.47 -3.04
C ALA A 118 12.96 6.99 -3.48
N PRO A 119 11.78 6.52 -3.93
CA PRO A 119 11.58 5.12 -4.35
C PRO A 119 12.23 4.88 -5.72
N GLN A 120 13.55 4.77 -5.75
CA GLN A 120 14.33 4.49 -6.95
C GLN A 120 14.85 3.06 -6.92
N ALA A 121 14.59 2.31 -8.00
CA ALA A 121 15.16 0.99 -8.19
C ALA A 121 16.65 1.12 -8.54
N SER A 122 17.51 0.44 -7.77
CA SER A 122 18.94 0.32 -8.04
C SER A 122 19.29 -1.13 -8.39
N LEU A 123 20.42 -1.32 -9.06
CA LEU A 123 20.94 -2.66 -9.35
C LEU A 123 21.27 -3.42 -8.05
N GLU A 124 21.68 -2.73 -6.99
CA GLU A 124 21.91 -3.33 -5.69
C GLU A 124 20.61 -3.86 -5.06
N HIS A 125 19.52 -3.06 -5.09
CA HIS A 125 18.21 -3.52 -4.62
C HIS A 125 17.75 -4.76 -5.39
N TYR A 126 17.94 -4.75 -6.71
CA TYR A 126 17.58 -5.89 -7.55
C TYR A 126 18.43 -7.13 -7.27
N ALA A 127 19.74 -6.99 -7.08
CA ALA A 127 20.60 -8.13 -6.74
C ALA A 127 20.21 -8.76 -5.40
N LEU A 128 19.81 -7.94 -4.40
CA LEU A 128 19.27 -8.44 -3.14
C LEU A 128 17.92 -9.16 -3.34
N PHE A 129 17.02 -8.57 -4.14
CA PHE A 129 15.73 -9.14 -4.49
C PHE A 129 15.87 -10.49 -5.19
N ASP A 130 16.66 -10.57 -6.27
CA ASP A 130 16.86 -11.80 -7.03
C ASP A 130 17.43 -12.91 -6.15
N ARG A 131 18.48 -12.62 -5.38
CA ARG A 131 19.04 -13.60 -4.44
C ARG A 131 18.01 -14.11 -3.43
N TYR A 132 17.15 -13.24 -2.90
CA TYR A 132 16.07 -13.66 -2.00
C TYR A 132 15.05 -14.54 -2.73
N GLN A 133 14.64 -14.14 -3.94
CA GLN A 133 13.68 -14.89 -4.75
C GLN A 133 14.20 -16.28 -5.12
N GLN A 134 15.46 -16.40 -5.57
CA GLN A 134 16.05 -17.70 -5.87
C GLN A 134 16.16 -18.58 -4.62
N ALA A 135 16.46 -18.01 -3.46
CA ALA A 135 16.67 -18.78 -2.23
C ALA A 135 15.36 -19.24 -1.55
N ARG A 136 14.26 -18.49 -1.67
CA ARG A 136 13.02 -18.73 -0.90
C ARG A 136 11.81 -19.06 -1.76
N HIS A 137 11.80 -18.61 -3.00
CA HIS A 137 10.62 -18.62 -3.89
C HIS A 137 10.97 -19.16 -5.27
N GLN A 138 11.90 -20.12 -5.35
CA GLN A 138 12.30 -20.73 -6.61
C GLN A 138 11.08 -21.31 -7.33
N GLY A 139 10.89 -20.93 -8.60
CA GLY A 139 9.72 -21.34 -9.39
C GLY A 139 8.45 -20.53 -9.14
N GLY A 140 8.49 -19.56 -8.22
CA GLY A 140 7.41 -18.57 -8.03
C GLY A 140 7.41 -17.52 -9.14
N GLY A 141 6.26 -16.89 -9.40
CA GLY A 141 6.10 -15.96 -10.53
C GLY A 141 7.09 -14.78 -10.54
N MET A 142 7.59 -14.38 -9.37
CA MET A 142 8.56 -13.29 -9.24
C MET A 142 10.03 -13.75 -9.37
N SER A 143 10.34 -15.04 -9.37
CA SER A 143 11.73 -15.54 -9.41
C SER A 143 12.39 -15.45 -10.79
N ALA A 144 11.62 -15.12 -11.82
CA ALA A 144 12.11 -14.94 -13.19
C ALA A 144 12.06 -13.46 -13.65
N MET A 145 11.74 -12.53 -12.74
CA MET A 145 11.65 -11.12 -13.06
C MET A 145 13.03 -10.55 -13.39
N SER A 146 13.09 -9.78 -14.48
CA SER A 146 14.28 -9.00 -14.84
C SER A 146 14.40 -7.73 -13.98
N PHE A 147 15.53 -7.03 -14.09
CA PHE A 147 15.69 -5.71 -13.49
C PHE A 147 14.64 -4.72 -13.98
N SER A 148 14.23 -4.81 -15.26
CA SER A 148 13.21 -3.93 -15.81
C SER A 148 11.85 -4.18 -15.18
N ASP A 149 11.49 -5.45 -14.95
CA ASP A 149 10.24 -5.82 -14.29
C ASP A 149 10.25 -5.36 -12.83
N PHE A 150 11.38 -5.57 -12.14
CA PHE A 150 11.55 -5.09 -10.76
C PHE A 150 11.40 -3.57 -10.64
N ARG A 151 11.97 -2.82 -11.60
CA ARG A 151 11.85 -1.36 -11.64
C ARG A 151 10.43 -0.88 -11.95
N ALA A 152 9.65 -1.68 -12.66
CA ALA A 152 8.29 -1.34 -13.06
C ALA A 152 7.24 -1.66 -11.98
N MET A 153 7.62 -2.34 -10.89
CA MET A 153 6.75 -2.61 -9.74
C MET A 153 6.40 -1.33 -8.96
#